data_AF-A0A6I1L3N0-F1
#
_entry.id   AF-A0A6I1L3N0-F1
#
_cell.length_a   1.000
_cell.length_b   1.000
_cell.length_c   1.000
_cell.angle_alpha   90.00
_cell.angle_beta   90.00
_cell.angle_gamma   90.00
#
_symmetry.space_group_name_H-M   'P 1'
#
loop_
_entity.id
_entity.type
_entity.pdbx_description
1 polymer ?
#
loop_
_entity_poly.entity_id
_entity_poly.type
_entity_poly.pdbx_seq_one_letter_code
_entity_poly.pdbx_strand_id
1 'polypeptide(L)'
;MEEFSFNALTALLWANKLVTGLVISTLLAAILIQAYWDKVGYFIMRVWHGVPLIGTVSRLSRDNLMLDAHGWPKSESELCDAYYSRYEKVGVKNADFFNLSESYLRTIGERGRRERPFWVFALIFILIMFEAVGFAYVLVPFINQNLSANDQSWMGWLFAFLLAVASAILAEVAGRSLHKNALISKARHWWENDTDSNRPPQLKELEGISIANTDSDKHAKDYNRILARINTNHTVTPSYGWLVTTGIWIAIIAVAAFGIRTMQLKSIETEMVGSPHAFAQQNYESASPFELPADSAAINDQADKQTLTDKMDAIRKASLITFIVLSAIYVAIQITSIWLASIFGFAGIESKTAWQYTHKFPSSQALENWMQSRRVEIASHADHKLNKLQLKLAGRSTTNAQQQVALTSAHNRNFETYLSRKQAKPASTDAHGNPLRPSAPAPAANDVPLATANLDALRGKDLTLYSDEQLATISRAKGHALGDLQALRAEQQLLKDFDATGA
;
A
#
# COMPACT_ATOMS: atom_id res chain seq x y z
N MET A 1 -27.27 29.58 -1.33
CA MET A 1 -27.77 28.25 -1.76
C MET A 1 -26.72 27.17 -1.50
N GLU A 2 -26.15 27.08 -0.30
CA GLU A 2 -25.19 26.02 0.09
C GLU A 2 -25.41 25.43 1.50
N GLU A 3 -26.47 25.85 2.21
CA GLU A 3 -26.83 25.26 3.52
C GLU A 3 -27.57 23.92 3.41
N PHE A 4 -27.82 23.43 2.19
CA PHE A 4 -28.59 22.21 1.91
C PHE A 4 -27.82 20.90 2.10
N SER A 5 -26.53 20.92 2.42
CA SER A 5 -25.70 19.71 2.21
C SER A 5 -25.48 18.82 3.43
N PHE A 6 -25.48 19.34 4.67
CA PHE A 6 -25.12 18.53 5.84
C PHE A 6 -26.20 18.49 6.92
N ASN A 7 -26.79 19.61 7.33
CA ASN A 7 -27.87 19.61 8.33
C ASN A 7 -29.18 19.01 7.79
N ALA A 8 -29.50 19.27 6.52
CA ALA A 8 -30.61 18.59 5.85
C ALA A 8 -30.33 17.09 5.67
N LEU A 9 -29.07 16.72 5.42
CA LEU A 9 -28.64 15.34 5.21
C LEU A 9 -28.63 14.55 6.52
N THR A 10 -28.20 15.15 7.64
CA THR A 10 -28.30 14.57 8.99
C THR A 10 -29.74 14.46 9.45
N ALA A 11 -30.59 15.46 9.19
CA ALA A 11 -32.02 15.40 9.46
C ALA A 11 -32.73 14.31 8.64
N LEU A 12 -32.39 14.16 7.35
CA LEU A 12 -32.91 13.12 6.47
C LEU A 12 -32.40 11.72 6.86
N LEU A 13 -31.13 11.61 7.28
CA LEU A 13 -30.52 10.41 7.85
C LEU A 13 -31.25 9.93 9.11
N TRP A 14 -31.59 10.87 9.99
CA TRP A 14 -32.30 10.59 11.24
C TRP A 14 -33.80 10.37 11.05
N ALA A 15 -34.42 10.97 10.04
CA ALA A 15 -35.81 10.73 9.67
C ALA A 15 -35.99 9.34 9.00
N ASN A 16 -35.02 8.90 8.22
CA ASN A 16 -35.07 7.63 7.45
C ASN A 16 -34.07 6.58 7.94
N LYS A 17 -33.97 6.37 9.25
CA LYS A 17 -32.95 5.50 9.89
C LYS A 17 -32.83 4.10 9.30
N LEU A 18 -33.94 3.50 8.87
CA LEU A 18 -33.94 2.15 8.27
C LEU A 18 -33.36 2.16 6.86
N VAL A 19 -33.74 3.14 6.04
CA VAL A 19 -33.23 3.28 4.66
C VAL A 19 -31.75 3.63 4.69
N THR A 20 -31.35 4.54 5.58
CA THR A 20 -29.95 4.94 5.71
C THR A 20 -29.08 3.84 6.30
N GLY A 21 -29.59 3.07 7.27
CA GLY A 21 -28.95 1.86 7.76
C GLY A 21 -28.75 0.81 6.66
N LEU A 22 -29.76 0.62 5.79
CA LEU A 22 -29.67 -0.28 4.64
C LEU A 22 -28.63 0.21 3.63
N VAL A 23 -28.63 1.49 3.28
CA VAL A 23 -27.65 2.09 2.35
C VAL A 23 -26.22 1.95 2.90
N ILE A 24 -25.99 2.28 4.17
CA ILE A 24 -24.66 2.14 4.79
C ILE A 24 -24.24 0.67 4.86
N SER A 25 -25.16 -0.24 5.20
CA SER A 25 -24.89 -1.68 5.25
C SER A 25 -24.54 -2.24 3.87
N THR A 26 -25.28 -1.85 2.83
CA THR A 26 -24.98 -2.24 1.44
C THR A 26 -23.64 -1.68 0.95
N LEU A 27 -23.31 -0.44 1.29
CA LEU A 27 -22.00 0.15 0.97
C LEU A 27 -20.86 -0.56 1.70
N LEU A 28 -21.02 -0.85 2.99
CA LEU A 28 -20.04 -1.63 3.75
C LEU A 28 -19.88 -3.04 3.17
N ALA A 29 -20.98 -3.71 2.81
CA ALA A 29 -20.94 -5.01 2.16
C ALA A 29 -20.23 -4.94 0.81
N ALA A 30 -20.49 -3.93 -0.01
CA ALA A 30 -19.82 -3.72 -1.29
C ALA A 30 -18.31 -3.50 -1.11
N ILE A 31 -17.91 -2.67 -0.14
CA ILE A 31 -16.49 -2.44 0.20
C ILE A 31 -15.83 -3.73 0.66
N LEU A 32 -16.48 -4.52 1.51
CA LEU A 32 -15.97 -5.83 1.96
C LEU A 32 -15.86 -6.82 0.80
N ILE A 33 -16.85 -6.88 -0.09
CA ILE A 33 -16.81 -7.72 -1.29
C ILE A 33 -15.63 -7.33 -2.18
N GLN A 34 -15.42 -6.02 -2.40
CA GLN A 34 -14.29 -5.52 -3.18
C GLN A 34 -12.94 -5.84 -2.52
N ALA A 35 -12.84 -5.68 -1.19
CA ALA A 35 -11.63 -5.98 -0.44
C ALA A 35 -11.28 -7.48 -0.42
N TYR A 36 -12.28 -8.36 -0.46
CA TYR A 36 -12.12 -9.82 -0.44
C TYR A 36 -12.49 -10.49 -1.77
N TRP A 37 -12.44 -9.75 -2.88
CA TRP A 37 -12.92 -10.22 -4.18
C TRP A 37 -12.27 -11.53 -4.63
N ASP A 38 -11.00 -11.75 -4.32
CA ASP A 38 -10.32 -13.01 -4.66
C ASP A 38 -10.93 -14.23 -3.98
N LYS A 39 -11.37 -14.08 -2.72
CA LYS A 39 -12.02 -15.14 -1.95
C LYS A 39 -13.47 -15.32 -2.38
N VAL A 40 -14.19 -14.20 -2.55
CA VAL A 40 -15.61 -14.20 -2.96
C VAL A 40 -15.76 -14.76 -4.37
N GLY A 41 -14.94 -14.29 -5.32
CA GLY A 41 -14.94 -14.77 -6.70
C GLY A 41 -14.62 -16.28 -6.78
N TYR A 42 -13.68 -16.77 -5.98
CA TYR A 42 -13.41 -18.22 -5.90
C TYR A 42 -14.59 -19.00 -5.31
N PHE A 43 -15.23 -18.47 -4.27
CA PHE A 43 -16.42 -19.08 -3.67
C PHE A 43 -17.59 -19.14 -4.66
N ILE A 44 -17.91 -18.03 -5.33
CA ILE A 44 -18.97 -17.94 -6.34
C ILE A 44 -18.69 -18.91 -7.48
N MET A 45 -17.45 -18.95 -7.98
CA MET A 45 -17.03 -19.92 -8.98
C MET A 45 -17.32 -21.35 -8.51
N ARG A 46 -16.87 -21.73 -7.31
CA ARG A 46 -17.08 -23.08 -6.76
C ARG A 46 -18.56 -23.45 -6.62
N VAL A 47 -19.39 -22.50 -6.18
CA VAL A 47 -20.85 -22.69 -6.07
C VAL A 47 -21.46 -22.86 -7.46
N TRP A 48 -21.14 -21.96 -8.40
CA TRP A 48 -21.63 -22.00 -9.78
C TRP A 48 -21.31 -23.32 -10.48
N HIS A 49 -20.08 -23.83 -10.31
CA HIS A 49 -19.68 -25.13 -10.86
C HIS A 49 -20.49 -26.31 -10.29
N GLY A 50 -21.12 -26.16 -9.12
CA GLY A 50 -21.92 -27.19 -8.45
C GLY A 50 -23.42 -27.16 -8.72
N VAL A 51 -23.95 -26.13 -9.39
CA VAL A 51 -25.40 -25.96 -9.60
C VAL A 51 -25.92 -27.10 -10.49
N PRO A 52 -26.94 -27.87 -10.07
CA PRO A 52 -27.30 -29.15 -10.69
C PRO A 52 -27.83 -29.05 -12.13
N LEU A 53 -28.32 -27.88 -12.55
CA LEU A 53 -28.95 -27.67 -13.87
C LEU A 53 -28.16 -26.74 -14.80
N ILE A 54 -27.76 -25.56 -14.32
CA ILE A 54 -27.15 -24.49 -15.11
C ILE A 54 -25.62 -24.42 -14.88
N GLY A 55 -25.12 -25.09 -13.84
CA GLY A 55 -23.72 -24.99 -13.44
C GLY A 55 -22.76 -25.57 -14.47
N THR A 56 -21.50 -25.14 -14.41
CA THR A 56 -20.44 -25.53 -15.36
C THR A 56 -20.33 -27.05 -15.52
N VAL A 57 -20.42 -27.84 -14.44
CA VAL A 57 -20.38 -29.31 -14.53
C VAL A 57 -21.59 -29.87 -15.29
N SER A 58 -22.78 -29.29 -15.10
CA SER A 58 -23.99 -29.70 -15.84
C SER A 58 -23.89 -29.35 -17.33
N ARG A 59 -23.42 -28.13 -17.64
CA ARG A 59 -23.15 -27.69 -19.01
C ARG A 59 -22.12 -28.59 -19.71
N LEU A 60 -20.94 -28.75 -19.10
CA LEU A 60 -19.85 -29.57 -19.64
C LEU A 60 -20.21 -31.06 -19.76
N SER A 61 -21.09 -31.57 -18.91
CA SER A 61 -21.58 -32.95 -19.04
C SER A 61 -22.49 -33.16 -20.25
N ARG A 62 -23.09 -32.08 -20.80
CA ARG A 62 -24.01 -32.12 -21.95
C ARG A 62 -23.29 -31.83 -23.27
N ASP A 63 -22.15 -31.16 -23.23
CA ASP A 63 -21.35 -30.86 -24.42
C ASP A 63 -20.87 -32.13 -25.14
N ASN A 64 -20.54 -32.01 -26.42
CA ASN A 64 -20.07 -33.13 -27.23
C ASN A 64 -18.76 -33.69 -26.67
N LEU A 65 -18.66 -35.02 -26.57
CA LEU A 65 -17.47 -35.69 -26.02
C LEU A 65 -16.32 -35.64 -27.02
N MET A 66 -15.62 -34.52 -27.06
CA MET A 66 -14.41 -34.31 -27.85
C MET A 66 -13.20 -34.70 -27.02
N LEU A 67 -12.25 -35.43 -27.63
CA LEU A 67 -10.97 -35.71 -27.01
C LEU A 67 -9.97 -34.60 -27.36
N ASP A 68 -9.07 -34.29 -26.44
CA ASP A 68 -7.89 -33.47 -26.71
C ASP A 68 -6.78 -34.31 -27.37
N ALA A 69 -5.67 -33.66 -27.74
CA ALA A 69 -4.52 -34.32 -28.38
C ALA A 69 -3.89 -35.44 -27.52
N HIS A 70 -4.23 -35.51 -26.23
CA HIS A 70 -3.72 -36.47 -25.27
C HIS A 70 -4.78 -37.52 -24.87
N GLY A 71 -5.91 -37.59 -25.58
CA GLY A 71 -6.97 -38.56 -25.30
C GLY A 71 -7.81 -38.24 -24.05
N TRP A 72 -7.75 -37.01 -23.54
CA TRP A 72 -8.58 -36.54 -22.42
C TRP A 72 -9.87 -35.91 -22.94
N PRO A 73 -11.04 -36.13 -22.31
CA PRO A 73 -12.24 -35.38 -22.66
C PRO A 73 -12.01 -33.88 -22.46
N LYS A 74 -12.28 -33.06 -23.50
CA LYS A 74 -12.10 -31.61 -23.46
C LYS A 74 -12.87 -30.97 -22.29
N SER A 75 -14.05 -31.50 -21.97
CA SER A 75 -14.87 -31.11 -20.82
C SER A 75 -14.13 -31.25 -19.47
N GLU A 76 -13.31 -32.29 -19.31
CA GLU A 76 -12.50 -32.49 -18.11
C GLU A 76 -11.33 -31.50 -18.09
N SER A 77 -10.67 -31.28 -19.25
CA SER A 77 -9.59 -30.30 -19.36
C SER A 77 -10.02 -28.86 -19.09
N GLU A 78 -11.18 -28.43 -19.59
CA GLU A 78 -11.72 -27.07 -19.39
C GLU A 78 -12.03 -26.82 -17.92
N LEU A 79 -12.61 -27.83 -17.24
CA LEU A 79 -12.89 -27.77 -15.81
C LEU A 79 -11.58 -27.63 -15.02
N CYS A 80 -10.58 -28.46 -15.31
CA CYS A 80 -9.29 -28.40 -14.62
C CYS A 80 -8.53 -27.09 -14.91
N ASP A 81 -8.59 -26.55 -16.12
CA ASP A 81 -7.91 -25.29 -16.47
C ASP A 81 -8.45 -24.10 -15.65
N ALA A 82 -9.76 -24.08 -15.39
CA ALA A 82 -10.38 -23.07 -14.55
C ALA A 82 -9.81 -23.05 -13.11
N TYR A 83 -9.51 -24.23 -12.54
CA TYR A 83 -8.85 -24.34 -11.23
C TYR A 83 -7.33 -24.11 -11.29
N TYR A 84 -6.69 -24.44 -12.41
CA TYR A 84 -5.26 -24.29 -12.63
C TYR A 84 -4.79 -22.84 -12.51
N SER A 85 -5.50 -21.90 -13.13
CA SER A 85 -5.16 -20.47 -13.03
C SER A 85 -5.12 -19.95 -11.58
N ARG A 86 -5.97 -20.52 -10.69
CA ARG A 86 -6.00 -20.18 -9.26
C ARG A 86 -4.93 -20.93 -8.48
N TYR A 87 -4.65 -22.18 -8.85
CA TYR A 87 -3.57 -22.98 -8.29
C TYR A 87 -2.20 -22.32 -8.53
N GLU A 88 -1.94 -21.87 -9.75
CA GLU A 88 -0.69 -21.22 -10.15
C GLU A 88 -0.50 -19.88 -9.42
N LYS A 89 -1.54 -19.05 -9.32
CA LYS A 89 -1.50 -17.78 -8.58
C LYS A 89 -1.05 -17.92 -7.12
N VAL A 90 -1.38 -19.04 -6.46
CA VAL A 90 -0.90 -19.32 -5.09
C VAL A 90 0.61 -19.54 -5.09
N GLY A 91 1.16 -20.12 -6.16
CA GLY A 91 2.58 -20.43 -6.28
C GLY A 91 3.49 -19.31 -6.73
N VAL A 92 2.96 -18.16 -7.12
CA VAL A 92 3.75 -16.97 -7.48
C VAL A 92 4.48 -16.38 -6.27
N LYS A 93 4.03 -16.65 -5.04
CA LYS A 93 4.73 -16.20 -3.84
C LYS A 93 5.99 -17.05 -3.62
N ASN A 94 7.15 -16.54 -4.04
CA ASN A 94 8.40 -17.27 -3.90
C ASN A 94 8.90 -17.24 -2.43
N ALA A 95 9.21 -18.40 -1.88
CA ALA A 95 9.85 -18.55 -0.56
C ALA A 95 11.26 -17.94 -0.53
N ASP A 96 11.99 -17.97 -1.66
CA ASP A 96 13.30 -17.32 -1.77
C ASP A 96 13.17 -15.81 -1.61
N PHE A 97 12.16 -15.21 -2.26
CA PHE A 97 11.90 -13.78 -2.15
C PHE A 97 11.51 -13.37 -0.72
N PHE A 98 10.83 -14.27 0.01
CA PHE A 98 10.57 -14.08 1.44
C PHE A 98 11.88 -14.04 2.24
N ASN A 99 12.77 -15.02 2.05
CA ASN A 99 14.07 -15.08 2.74
C ASN A 99 14.94 -13.85 2.41
N LEU A 100 14.93 -13.40 1.15
CA LEU A 100 15.62 -12.18 0.71
C LEU A 100 15.03 -10.94 1.39
N SER A 101 13.70 -10.81 1.43
CA SER A 101 13.01 -9.70 2.11
C SER A 101 13.30 -9.68 3.62
N GLU A 102 13.35 -10.85 4.24
CA GLU A 102 13.68 -11.02 5.66
C GLU A 102 15.14 -10.65 5.94
N SER A 103 16.07 -11.08 5.07
CA SER A 103 17.49 -10.74 5.13
C SER A 103 17.71 -9.23 4.93
N TYR A 104 16.96 -8.62 4.01
CA TYR A 104 16.98 -7.18 3.75
C TYR A 104 16.61 -6.39 5.01
N LEU A 105 15.46 -6.70 5.62
CA LEU A 105 15.00 -6.06 6.84
C LEU A 105 15.93 -6.30 8.03
N ARG A 106 16.50 -7.52 8.14
CA ARG A 106 17.47 -7.85 9.18
C ARG A 106 18.74 -7.02 9.05
N THR A 107 19.22 -6.82 7.82
CA THR A 107 20.46 -6.09 7.54
C THR A 107 20.35 -4.61 7.90
N ILE A 108 19.22 -3.96 7.62
CA ILE A 108 18.98 -2.56 8.01
C ILE A 108 18.67 -2.44 9.52
N GLY A 109 18.23 -3.53 10.16
CA GLY A 109 17.76 -3.51 11.54
C GLY A 109 16.28 -3.11 11.68
N GLU A 110 15.47 -3.28 10.62
CA GLU A 110 14.05 -2.94 10.60
C GLU A 110 13.12 -4.15 10.72
N ARG A 111 13.66 -5.37 10.89
CA ARG A 111 12.87 -6.62 11.03
C ARG A 111 11.79 -6.57 12.10
N GLY A 112 12.06 -5.93 13.25
CA GLY A 112 11.11 -5.82 14.36
C GLY A 112 10.10 -4.67 14.22
N ARG A 113 10.24 -3.83 13.19
CA ARG A 113 9.37 -2.67 12.98
C ARG A 113 8.08 -3.10 12.31
N ARG A 114 7.04 -2.29 12.50
CA ARG A 114 5.72 -2.49 11.90
C ARG A 114 5.33 -1.24 11.14
N GLU A 115 4.61 -1.40 10.04
CA GLU A 115 3.94 -0.27 9.41
C GLU A 115 2.90 0.30 10.37
N ARG A 116 2.76 1.64 10.37
CA ARG A 116 1.75 2.33 11.18
C ARG A 116 0.37 1.78 10.83
N PRO A 117 -0.36 1.20 11.78
CA PRO A 117 -1.71 0.76 11.48
C PRO A 117 -2.58 2.00 11.31
N PHE A 118 -3.48 1.97 10.32
CA PHE A 118 -4.25 3.15 9.90
C PHE A 118 -5.02 3.84 11.05
N TRP A 119 -5.52 3.07 12.02
CA TRP A 119 -6.23 3.62 13.19
C TRP A 119 -5.34 4.50 14.09
N VAL A 120 -4.04 4.23 14.22
CA VAL A 120 -3.11 5.10 14.95
C VAL A 120 -2.87 6.41 14.19
N PHE A 121 -2.93 6.38 12.85
CA PHE A 121 -2.95 7.59 12.04
C PHE A 121 -4.19 8.43 12.31
N ALA A 122 -5.37 7.81 12.22
CA ALA A 122 -6.64 8.47 12.51
C ALA A 122 -6.71 9.03 13.94
N LEU A 123 -6.27 8.27 14.94
CA LEU A 123 -6.27 8.70 16.35
C LEU A 123 -5.44 9.99 16.56
N ILE A 124 -4.19 10.00 16.05
CA ILE A 124 -3.33 11.20 16.19
C ILE A 124 -3.90 12.36 15.38
N PHE A 125 -4.42 12.11 14.17
CA PHE A 125 -5.03 13.15 13.37
C PHE A 125 -6.22 13.79 14.09
N ILE A 126 -7.10 12.98 14.69
CA ILE A 126 -8.23 13.45 15.49
C ILE A 126 -7.75 14.26 16.70
N LEU A 127 -6.70 13.81 17.38
CA LEU A 127 -6.12 14.52 18.52
C LEU A 127 -5.58 15.90 18.12
N ILE A 128 -4.81 15.98 17.03
CA ILE A 128 -4.31 17.24 16.48
C ILE A 128 -5.47 18.13 16.01
N MET A 129 -6.51 17.54 15.41
CA MET A 129 -7.67 18.28 14.93
C MET A 129 -8.44 18.93 16.07
N PHE A 130 -8.70 18.23 17.18
CA PHE A 130 -9.36 18.82 18.35
C PHE A 130 -8.56 19.99 18.94
N GLU A 131 -7.25 19.86 18.99
CA GLU A 131 -6.36 20.93 19.44
C GLU A 131 -6.42 22.15 18.48
N ALA A 132 -6.41 21.88 17.16
CA ALA A 132 -6.47 22.91 16.13
C ALA A 132 -7.83 23.64 16.12
N VAL A 133 -8.92 22.97 16.48
CA VAL A 133 -10.26 23.58 16.61
C VAL A 133 -10.24 24.68 17.67
N GLY A 134 -9.64 24.42 18.84
CA GLY A 134 -9.52 25.41 19.90
C GLY A 134 -8.72 26.65 19.49
N PHE A 135 -7.74 26.49 18.60
CA PHE A 135 -7.00 27.62 18.02
C PHE A 135 -7.80 28.36 16.95
N ALA A 136 -8.44 27.62 16.04
CA ALA A 136 -9.13 28.20 14.90
C ALA A 136 -10.37 29.02 15.32
N TYR A 137 -11.14 28.56 16.30
CA TYR A 137 -12.27 29.33 16.83
C TYR A 137 -11.85 30.67 17.42
N VAL A 138 -10.66 30.73 18.03
CA VAL A 138 -10.08 31.95 18.58
C VAL A 138 -9.55 32.87 17.47
N LEU A 139 -9.05 32.31 16.36
CA LEU A 139 -8.50 33.06 15.24
C LEU A 139 -9.58 33.72 14.35
N VAL A 140 -10.70 33.04 14.12
CA VAL A 140 -11.71 33.47 13.14
C VAL A 140 -12.26 34.89 13.34
N PRO A 141 -12.61 35.32 14.57
CA PRO A 141 -13.08 36.70 14.80
C PRO A 141 -12.04 37.77 14.43
N PHE A 142 -10.73 37.44 14.46
CA PHE A 142 -9.68 38.37 14.05
C PHE A 142 -9.52 38.47 12.52
N ILE A 143 -9.93 37.45 11.78
CA ILE A 143 -9.89 37.45 10.31
C ILE A 143 -11.02 38.31 9.75
N ASN A 144 -12.23 38.12 10.27
CA ASN A 144 -13.39 38.90 9.86
C ASN A 144 -14.43 38.99 11.00
N GLN A 145 -14.53 40.19 11.58
CA GLN A 145 -15.44 40.49 12.67
C GLN A 145 -16.91 40.55 12.22
N ASN A 146 -17.18 40.68 10.91
CA ASN A 146 -18.53 40.83 10.37
C ASN A 146 -19.21 39.49 10.02
N LEU A 147 -18.56 38.35 10.28
CA LEU A 147 -19.15 37.05 10.00
C LEU A 147 -20.22 36.70 11.03
N SER A 148 -21.31 36.07 10.56
CA SER A 148 -22.32 35.51 11.45
C SER A 148 -21.72 34.40 12.32
N ALA A 149 -22.30 34.11 13.48
CA ALA A 149 -21.80 33.06 14.38
C ALA A 149 -21.73 31.67 13.69
N ASN A 150 -22.66 31.40 12.76
CA ASN A 150 -22.66 30.17 11.98
C ASN A 150 -21.47 30.12 11.00
N ASP A 151 -21.20 31.22 10.29
CA ASP A 151 -20.07 31.32 9.35
C ASP A 151 -18.73 31.26 10.10
N GLN A 152 -18.66 31.85 11.29
CA GLN A 152 -17.46 31.79 12.13
C GLN A 152 -17.15 30.35 12.55
N SER A 153 -18.19 29.58 12.91
CA SER A 153 -18.04 28.16 13.25
C SER A 153 -17.50 27.34 12.08
N TRP A 154 -18.06 27.52 10.89
CA TRP A 154 -17.62 26.83 9.67
C TRP A 154 -16.20 27.19 9.27
N MET A 155 -15.85 28.47 9.33
CA MET A 155 -14.49 28.90 9.04
C MET A 155 -13.50 28.38 10.08
N GLY A 156 -13.92 28.25 11.35
CA GLY A 156 -13.12 27.65 12.42
C GLY A 156 -12.79 26.19 12.15
N TRP A 157 -13.79 25.38 11.78
CA TRP A 157 -13.55 23.98 11.39
C TRP A 157 -12.65 23.85 10.17
N LEU A 158 -12.81 24.71 9.17
CA LEU A 158 -11.97 24.71 7.97
C LEU A 158 -10.51 25.02 8.30
N PHE A 159 -10.25 26.08 9.07
CA PHE A 159 -8.89 26.44 9.48
C PHE A 159 -8.26 25.37 10.38
N ALA A 160 -9.03 24.80 11.31
CA ALA A 160 -8.56 23.72 12.15
C ALA A 160 -8.13 22.49 11.33
N PHE A 161 -8.96 22.10 10.35
CA PHE A 161 -8.66 20.99 9.46
C PHE A 161 -7.37 21.25 8.65
N LEU A 162 -7.21 22.43 8.06
CA LEU A 162 -6.01 22.78 7.28
C LEU A 162 -4.74 22.74 8.14
N LEU A 163 -4.79 23.30 9.35
CA LEU A 163 -3.67 23.28 10.29
C LEU A 163 -3.35 21.86 10.77
N ALA A 164 -4.37 21.03 10.99
CA ALA A 164 -4.19 19.64 11.40
C ALA A 164 -3.55 18.80 10.30
N VAL A 165 -4.01 18.95 9.04
CA VAL A 165 -3.41 18.26 7.88
C VAL A 165 -1.96 18.67 7.69
N ALA A 166 -1.66 19.97 7.69
CA ALA A 166 -0.30 20.47 7.56
C ALA A 166 0.62 19.92 8.67
N SER A 167 0.17 19.97 9.93
CA SER A 167 0.93 19.47 11.07
C SER A 167 1.13 17.95 11.02
N ALA A 168 0.12 17.19 10.60
CA ALA A 168 0.22 15.73 10.48
C ALA A 168 1.23 15.31 9.40
N ILE A 169 1.26 16.00 8.25
CA ILE A 169 2.24 15.73 7.18
C ILE A 169 3.65 16.05 7.66
N LEU A 170 3.85 17.23 8.27
CA LEU A 170 5.15 17.63 8.81
C LEU A 170 5.65 16.66 9.86
N ALA A 171 4.79 16.26 10.81
CA ALA A 171 5.14 15.28 11.83
C ALA A 171 5.54 13.91 11.23
N GLU A 172 4.83 13.45 10.20
CA GLU A 172 5.12 12.19 9.53
C GLU A 172 6.47 12.22 8.79
N VAL A 173 6.76 13.32 8.08
CA VAL A 173 8.03 13.50 7.36
C VAL A 173 9.19 13.68 8.35
N ALA A 174 8.99 14.47 9.41
CA ALA A 174 9.97 14.65 10.47
C ALA A 174 10.28 13.34 11.19
N GLY A 175 9.26 12.55 11.55
CA GLY A 175 9.42 11.26 12.19
C GLY A 175 10.22 10.28 11.33
N ARG A 176 9.88 10.16 10.05
CA ARG A 176 10.66 9.33 9.10
C ARG A 176 12.11 9.80 8.97
N SER A 177 12.34 11.11 8.92
CA SER A 177 13.69 11.68 8.87
C SER A 177 14.51 11.39 10.13
N LEU A 178 13.87 11.40 11.31
CA LEU A 178 14.51 11.12 12.59
C LEU A 178 15.05 9.69 12.64
N HIS A 179 14.24 8.71 12.24
CA HIS A 179 14.67 7.30 12.17
C HIS A 179 15.79 7.09 11.15
N LYS A 180 15.66 7.67 9.95
CA LYS A 180 16.73 7.64 8.94
C LYS A 180 18.05 8.20 9.49
N ASN A 181 17.98 9.35 10.17
CA ASN A 181 19.16 9.98 10.77
C ASN A 181 19.79 9.13 11.88
N ALA A 182 18.98 8.43 12.68
CA ALA A 182 19.47 7.50 13.69
C ALA A 182 20.26 6.34 13.06
N LEU A 183 19.80 5.79 11.93
CA LEU A 183 20.52 4.74 11.19
C LEU A 183 21.82 5.26 10.59
N ILE A 184 21.82 6.46 10.01
CA ILE A 184 23.04 7.10 9.47
C ILE A 184 24.05 7.34 10.60
N SER A 185 23.60 7.88 11.74
CA SER A 185 24.45 8.10 12.91
C SER A 185 25.03 6.80 13.46
N LYS A 186 24.23 5.73 13.52
CA LYS A 186 24.68 4.39 13.90
C LYS A 186 25.74 3.85 12.95
N ALA A 187 25.51 3.94 11.64
CA ALA A 187 26.48 3.49 10.63
C ALA A 187 27.81 4.27 10.72
N ARG A 188 27.73 5.59 10.94
CA ARG A 188 28.91 6.43 11.16
C ARG A 188 29.69 6.05 12.42
N HIS A 189 29.00 5.88 13.55
CA HIS A 189 29.63 5.45 14.80
C HIS A 189 30.31 4.08 14.65
N TRP A 190 29.71 3.16 13.87
CA TRP A 190 30.33 1.87 13.57
C TRP A 190 31.57 1.99 12.68
N TRP A 191 31.55 2.89 11.69
CA TRP A 191 32.71 3.18 10.86
C TRP A 191 33.85 3.85 11.64
N GLU A 192 33.53 4.80 12.54
CA GLU A 192 34.51 5.47 13.39
C GLU A 192 35.26 4.49 14.30
N ASN A 193 34.55 3.49 14.82
CA ASN A 193 35.10 2.45 15.70
C ASN A 193 35.68 1.22 14.97
N ASP A 194 35.64 1.19 13.63
CA ASP A 194 36.23 0.09 12.85
C ASP A 194 37.77 0.26 12.84
N THR A 195 38.47 -0.66 13.50
CA THR A 195 39.94 -0.68 13.63
C THR A 195 40.64 -1.42 12.49
N ASP A 196 39.89 -1.93 11.52
CA ASP A 196 40.43 -2.67 10.39
C ASP A 196 41.33 -1.78 9.52
N SER A 197 42.49 -2.30 9.15
CA SER A 197 43.44 -1.63 8.26
C SER A 197 42.88 -1.42 6.84
N ASN A 198 41.88 -2.19 6.44
CA ASN A 198 41.19 -2.06 5.15
C ASN A 198 39.95 -1.15 5.20
N ARG A 199 39.79 -0.34 6.26
CA ARG A 199 38.69 0.61 6.37
C ARG A 199 38.81 1.72 5.32
N PRO A 200 37.73 2.08 4.59
CA PRO A 200 37.78 3.20 3.66
C PRO A 200 38.08 4.50 4.41
N PRO A 201 38.91 5.41 3.85
CA PRO A 201 39.34 6.64 4.52
C PRO A 201 38.18 7.61 4.76
N GLN A 202 37.08 7.48 4.00
CA GLN A 202 35.88 8.28 4.17
C GLN A 202 34.65 7.43 3.87
N LEU A 203 33.60 7.63 4.67
CA LEU A 203 32.28 7.06 4.45
C LEU A 203 31.61 7.80 3.27
N LYS A 204 31.29 7.07 2.22
CA LYS A 204 30.65 7.60 1.00
C LYS A 204 29.31 6.91 0.76
N GLU A 205 28.46 7.56 -0.02
CA GLU A 205 27.25 6.94 -0.55
C GLU A 205 27.60 5.68 -1.37
N LEU A 206 26.79 4.64 -1.21
CA LEU A 206 26.91 3.37 -1.91
C LEU A 206 25.77 3.20 -2.90
N GLU A 207 25.96 2.36 -3.91
CA GLU A 207 24.90 1.99 -4.83
C GLU A 207 23.74 1.31 -4.06
N GLY A 208 22.51 1.66 -4.46
CA GLY A 208 21.29 1.15 -3.83
C GLY A 208 21.12 -0.35 -4.06
N ILE A 209 21.02 -1.12 -2.99
CA ILE A 209 20.73 -2.56 -3.04
C ILE A 209 19.23 -2.79 -2.91
N SER A 210 18.67 -3.53 -3.87
CA SER A 210 17.29 -4.00 -3.86
C SER A 210 17.14 -5.33 -3.11
N ILE A 211 15.90 -5.71 -2.80
CA ILE A 211 15.56 -6.98 -2.16
C ILE A 211 16.14 -8.16 -2.95
N ALA A 212 16.04 -8.13 -4.28
CA ALA A 212 16.49 -9.22 -5.16
C ALA A 212 18.02 -9.45 -5.07
N ASN A 213 18.79 -8.39 -4.87
CA ASN A 213 20.25 -8.43 -4.81
C ASN A 213 20.78 -8.32 -3.38
N THR A 214 19.97 -8.65 -2.37
CA THR A 214 20.33 -8.48 -0.95
C THR A 214 21.62 -9.19 -0.54
N ASP A 215 22.01 -10.26 -1.24
CA ASP A 215 23.21 -11.03 -0.92
C ASP A 215 24.49 -10.50 -1.60
N SER A 216 24.39 -9.51 -2.49
CA SER A 216 25.56 -8.99 -3.24
C SER A 216 26.62 -8.35 -2.32
N ASP A 217 26.19 -7.81 -1.18
CA ASP A 217 27.04 -7.13 -0.20
C ASP A 217 27.23 -7.94 1.09
N LYS A 218 26.98 -9.26 1.05
CA LYS A 218 27.09 -10.13 2.23
C LYS A 218 28.47 -10.13 2.88
N HIS A 219 29.52 -9.85 2.10
CA HIS A 219 30.91 -9.74 2.56
C HIS A 219 31.31 -8.31 2.94
N ALA A 220 30.45 -7.32 2.69
CA ALA A 220 30.73 -5.95 3.07
C ALA A 220 30.55 -5.75 4.58
N LYS A 221 31.19 -4.70 5.11
CA LYS A 221 31.06 -4.29 6.51
C LYS A 221 29.62 -3.92 6.84
N ASP A 222 29.17 -4.17 8.07
CA ASP A 222 27.78 -3.98 8.49
C ASP A 222 27.26 -2.54 8.28
N TYR A 223 28.11 -1.52 8.50
CA TYR A 223 27.73 -0.13 8.22
C TYR A 223 27.50 0.14 6.73
N ASN A 224 28.31 -0.44 5.83
CA ASN A 224 28.11 -0.29 4.38
C ASN A 224 26.82 -0.97 3.93
N ARG A 225 26.52 -2.12 4.54
CA ARG A 225 25.28 -2.86 4.24
C ARG A 225 24.03 -2.07 4.65
N ILE A 226 24.06 -1.38 5.79
CA ILE A 226 22.96 -0.47 6.18
C ILE A 226 22.84 0.69 5.19
N LEU A 227 23.96 1.32 4.84
CA LEU A 227 23.97 2.51 3.98
C LEU A 227 23.54 2.21 2.54
N ALA A 228 23.93 1.08 1.97
CA ALA A 228 23.52 0.67 0.63
C ALA A 228 22.00 0.46 0.48
N ARG A 229 21.25 0.40 1.59
CA ARG A 229 19.79 0.21 1.58
C ARG A 229 19.01 1.48 1.95
N ILE A 230 19.72 2.57 2.28
CA ILE A 230 19.13 3.86 2.66
C ILE A 230 19.59 4.91 1.64
N ASN A 231 18.68 5.75 1.17
CA ASN A 231 19.09 6.90 0.34
C ASN A 231 19.87 7.90 1.22
N THR A 232 21.16 8.13 0.95
CA THR A 232 22.01 9.05 1.73
C THR A 232 22.66 10.09 0.84
N ASN A 233 23.03 11.24 1.41
CA ASN A 233 23.87 12.21 0.70
C ASN A 233 25.30 11.66 0.54
N HIS A 234 26.08 12.20 -0.38
CA HIS A 234 27.46 11.77 -0.70
C HIS A 234 28.40 11.71 0.52
N THR A 235 28.18 12.57 1.53
CA THR A 235 28.97 12.62 2.78
C THR A 235 28.37 11.82 3.92
N VAL A 236 27.27 11.09 3.68
CA VAL A 236 26.60 10.22 4.65
C VAL A 236 26.32 10.94 5.97
N THR A 237 25.89 12.20 5.90
CA THR A 237 25.57 13.04 7.07
C THR A 237 24.08 12.97 7.41
N PRO A 238 23.72 12.93 8.71
CA PRO A 238 22.34 13.07 9.13
C PRO A 238 21.76 14.43 8.67
N SER A 239 20.58 14.42 8.07
CA SER A 239 19.92 15.63 7.57
C SER A 239 18.78 16.02 8.52
N TYR A 240 18.93 17.12 9.25
CA TYR A 240 17.92 17.58 10.21
C TYR A 240 16.92 18.59 9.64
N GLY A 241 16.97 18.90 8.33
CA GLY A 241 16.17 19.95 7.70
C GLY A 241 14.66 19.84 7.96
N TRP A 242 14.09 18.63 7.81
CA TRP A 242 12.67 18.39 8.09
C TRP A 242 12.31 18.50 9.57
N LEU A 243 13.21 18.07 10.45
CA LEU A 243 13.03 18.16 11.90
C LEU A 243 13.09 19.63 12.36
N VAL A 244 14.03 20.42 11.84
CA VAL A 244 14.13 21.86 12.10
C VAL A 244 12.91 22.60 11.55
N THR A 245 12.49 22.31 10.32
CA THR A 245 11.30 22.93 9.70
C THR A 245 10.05 22.67 10.54
N THR A 246 9.88 21.43 10.99
CA THR A 246 8.73 21.05 11.84
C THR A 246 8.83 21.70 13.23
N GLY A 247 10.03 21.80 13.81
CA GLY A 247 10.25 22.50 15.07
C GLY A 247 9.92 24.00 14.98
N ILE A 248 10.35 24.66 13.90
CA ILE A 248 10.01 26.07 13.63
C ILE A 248 8.50 26.24 13.44
N TRP A 249 7.85 25.35 12.69
CA TRP A 249 6.40 25.36 12.52
C TRP A 249 5.65 25.26 13.86
N ILE A 250 6.02 24.30 14.70
CA ILE A 250 5.43 24.11 16.03
C ILE A 250 5.64 25.37 16.89
N ALA A 251 6.84 25.94 16.88
CA ALA A 251 7.15 27.15 17.64
C ALA A 251 6.31 28.36 17.17
N ILE A 252 6.19 28.57 15.85
CA ILE A 252 5.37 29.66 15.28
C ILE A 252 3.92 29.50 15.69
N ILE A 253 3.34 28.31 15.55
CA ILE A 253 1.94 28.06 15.92
C ILE A 253 1.73 28.20 17.42
N ALA A 254 2.66 27.72 18.26
CA ALA A 254 2.57 27.86 19.71
C ALA A 254 2.61 29.34 20.16
N VAL A 255 3.51 30.14 19.57
CA VAL A 255 3.61 31.58 19.83
C VAL A 255 2.37 32.31 19.33
N ALA A 256 1.89 31.99 18.12
CA ALA A 256 0.67 32.57 17.57
C ALA A 256 -0.56 32.23 18.42
N ALA A 257 -0.69 30.97 18.87
CA ALA A 257 -1.79 30.53 19.73
C ALA A 257 -1.78 31.25 21.08
N PHE A 258 -0.60 31.42 21.68
CA PHE A 258 -0.47 32.20 22.91
C PHE A 258 -0.82 33.67 22.67
N GLY A 259 -0.27 34.28 21.62
CA GLY A 259 -0.52 35.67 21.25
C GLY A 259 -2.00 35.97 21.04
N ILE A 260 -2.70 35.19 20.22
CA ILE A 260 -4.11 35.41 19.91
C ILE A 260 -4.97 35.22 21.17
N ARG A 261 -4.69 34.22 22.01
CA ARG A 261 -5.40 34.05 23.29
C ARG A 261 -5.19 35.22 24.25
N THR A 262 -3.98 35.78 24.30
CA THR A 262 -3.74 37.00 25.11
C THR A 262 -4.47 38.22 24.54
N MET A 263 -4.59 38.34 23.21
CA MET A 263 -5.38 39.42 22.58
C MET A 263 -6.87 39.28 22.85
N GLN A 264 -7.40 38.05 22.80
CA GLN A 264 -8.81 37.80 23.12
C GLN A 264 -9.11 38.06 24.60
N LEU A 265 -8.19 37.72 25.50
CA LEU A 265 -8.32 38.09 26.92
C LEU A 265 -8.38 39.61 27.10
N LYS A 266 -7.53 40.37 26.39
CA LYS A 266 -7.56 41.84 26.42
C LYS A 266 -8.85 42.42 25.84
N SER A 267 -9.43 41.82 24.80
CA SER A 267 -10.70 42.29 24.24
C SER A 267 -11.85 42.07 25.22
N ILE A 268 -11.89 40.91 25.89
CA ILE A 268 -12.87 40.62 26.95
C ILE A 268 -12.69 41.59 28.13
N GLU A 269 -11.45 41.87 28.53
CA GLU A 269 -11.15 42.86 29.58
C GLU A 269 -11.61 44.26 29.18
N THR A 270 -11.39 44.68 27.93
CA THR A 270 -11.85 45.98 27.42
C THR A 270 -13.38 46.08 27.43
N GLU A 271 -14.09 45.01 27.05
CA GLU A 271 -15.55 44.95 27.09
C GLU A 271 -16.10 45.02 28.52
N MET A 272 -15.43 44.36 29.47
CA MET A 272 -15.79 44.40 30.89
C MET A 272 -15.61 45.79 31.51
N VAL A 273 -14.57 46.54 31.10
CA VAL A 273 -14.37 47.94 31.52
C VAL A 273 -15.36 48.89 30.83
N GLY A 274 -15.66 48.65 29.55
CA GLY A 274 -16.58 49.47 28.77
C GLY A 274 -18.06 49.30 29.16
N SER A 275 -18.40 48.17 29.80
CA SER A 275 -19.77 47.87 30.25
C SER A 275 -19.82 47.23 31.66
N PRO A 276 -19.38 47.96 32.72
CA PRO A 276 -19.27 47.39 34.07
C PRO A 276 -20.61 46.88 34.62
N HIS A 277 -21.71 47.58 34.30
CA HIS A 277 -23.06 47.21 34.74
C HIS A 277 -23.58 45.92 34.10
N ALA A 278 -23.20 45.61 32.85
CA ALA A 278 -23.64 44.38 32.18
C ALA A 278 -23.03 43.12 32.81
N PHE A 279 -21.79 43.21 33.31
CA PHE A 279 -21.12 42.12 34.03
C PHE A 279 -21.44 42.08 35.53
N ALA A 280 -21.66 43.24 36.16
CA ALA A 280 -22.07 43.32 37.57
C ALA A 280 -23.49 42.77 37.79
N GLN A 281 -24.39 42.93 36.82
CA GLN A 281 -25.78 42.49 36.91
C GLN A 281 -25.95 40.97 36.82
N GLN A 282 -24.90 40.21 36.43
CA GLN A 282 -24.90 38.75 36.56
C GLN A 282 -24.63 38.26 38.00
N ASN A 283 -24.21 39.12 38.93
CA ASN A 283 -23.86 38.70 40.31
C ASN A 283 -24.34 39.63 41.45
N TYR A 284 -24.98 40.77 41.16
CA TYR A 284 -25.52 41.67 42.19
C TYR A 284 -27.00 41.97 41.97
N GLU A 285 -27.85 41.32 42.76
CA GLU A 285 -29.30 41.56 42.82
C GLU A 285 -29.67 42.51 43.98
N SER A 286 -28.81 43.46 44.33
CA SER A 286 -29.08 44.35 45.47
C SER A 286 -28.57 45.77 45.20
N ALA A 287 -29.32 46.50 44.37
CA ALA A 287 -29.32 47.95 44.44
C ALA A 287 -30.06 48.37 45.71
N SER A 288 -29.32 48.85 46.72
CA SER A 288 -29.91 49.45 47.92
C SER A 288 -30.75 50.67 47.51
N PRO A 289 -32.02 50.79 47.96
CA PRO A 289 -32.91 51.90 47.62
C PRO A 289 -32.63 53.20 48.41
N PHE A 290 -31.52 53.28 49.15
CA PHE A 290 -31.13 54.47 49.91
C PHE A 290 -30.03 55.25 49.19
N GLU A 291 -30.29 56.54 48.93
CA GLU A 291 -29.31 57.48 48.39
C GLU A 291 -28.24 57.79 49.46
N LEU A 292 -27.00 57.39 49.19
CA LEU A 292 -25.88 57.59 50.11
C LEU A 292 -25.40 59.06 50.06
N PRO A 293 -24.98 59.65 51.20
CA PRO A 293 -24.35 60.96 51.22
C PRO A 293 -23.14 61.03 50.27
N ALA A 294 -22.90 62.20 49.65
CA ALA A 294 -21.92 62.38 48.56
C ALA A 294 -20.50 61.86 48.89
N ASP A 295 -20.05 61.99 50.15
CA ASP A 295 -18.75 61.48 50.60
C ASP A 295 -18.68 59.95 50.65
N SER A 296 -19.80 59.28 50.94
CA SER A 296 -19.89 57.82 50.95
C SER A 296 -20.08 57.24 49.55
N ALA A 297 -20.75 57.99 48.66
CA ALA A 297 -20.86 57.64 47.24
C ALA A 297 -19.48 57.62 46.55
N ALA A 298 -18.62 58.62 46.83
CA ALA A 298 -17.27 58.67 46.29
C ALA A 298 -16.37 57.52 46.78
N ILE A 299 -16.51 57.13 48.06
CA ILE A 299 -15.78 55.99 48.64
C ILE A 299 -16.28 54.67 48.06
N ASN A 300 -17.59 54.52 47.86
CA ASN A 300 -18.17 53.31 47.26
C ASN A 300 -17.76 53.18 45.78
N ASP A 301 -17.78 54.28 45.01
CA ASP A 301 -17.27 54.31 43.64
C ASP A 301 -15.78 53.94 43.55
N GLN A 302 -14.98 54.35 44.54
CA GLN A 302 -13.57 54.00 44.62
C GLN A 302 -13.36 52.52 44.99
N ALA A 303 -14.15 51.98 45.92
CA ALA A 303 -14.13 50.58 46.31
C ALA A 303 -14.61 49.65 45.19
N ASP A 304 -15.63 50.07 44.43
CA ASP A 304 -16.14 49.33 43.27
C ASP A 304 -15.11 49.30 42.14
N LYS A 305 -14.43 50.42 41.88
CA LYS A 305 -13.32 50.49 40.92
C LYS A 305 -12.16 49.58 41.33
N GLN A 306 -11.77 49.59 42.61
CA GLN A 306 -10.70 48.71 43.11
C GLN A 306 -11.07 47.23 43.04
N THR A 307 -12.30 46.89 43.44
CA THR A 307 -12.81 45.52 43.38
C THR A 307 -12.91 45.00 41.94
N LEU A 308 -13.32 45.87 41.00
CA LEU A 308 -13.29 45.54 39.58
C LEU A 308 -11.86 45.27 39.13
N THR A 309 -10.91 46.18 39.37
CA THR A 309 -9.51 45.99 38.96
C THR A 309 -8.88 44.72 39.53
N ASP A 310 -9.18 44.37 40.78
CA ASP A 310 -8.68 43.15 41.41
C ASP A 310 -9.27 41.89 40.77
N LYS A 311 -10.59 41.90 40.47
CA LYS A 311 -11.23 40.81 39.72
C LYS A 311 -10.65 40.68 38.31
N MET A 312 -10.39 41.81 37.63
CA MET A 312 -9.78 41.80 36.30
C MET A 312 -8.39 41.19 36.32
N ASP A 313 -7.55 41.59 37.28
CA ASP A 313 -6.18 41.08 37.37
C ASP A 313 -6.15 39.60 37.79
N ALA A 314 -7.07 39.17 38.65
CA ALA A 314 -7.27 37.75 38.98
C ALA A 314 -7.68 36.92 37.75
N ILE A 315 -8.68 37.38 36.98
CA ILE A 315 -9.12 36.71 35.73
C ILE A 315 -7.98 36.68 34.72
N ARG A 316 -7.22 37.76 34.60
CA ARG A 316 -6.08 37.86 33.68
C ARG A 316 -4.99 36.84 34.04
N LYS A 317 -4.58 36.80 35.32
CA LYS A 317 -3.56 35.86 35.82
C LYS A 317 -4.01 34.41 35.66
N ALA A 318 -5.25 34.10 36.03
CA ALA A 318 -5.81 32.76 35.88
C ALA A 318 -5.84 32.32 34.40
N SER A 319 -6.32 33.18 33.51
CA SER A 319 -6.41 32.90 32.07
C SER A 319 -5.02 32.72 31.44
N LEU A 320 -4.04 33.55 31.80
CA LEU A 320 -2.67 33.43 31.29
C LEU A 320 -2.06 32.06 31.63
N ILE A 321 -2.26 31.56 32.85
CA ILE A 321 -1.80 30.22 33.26
C ILE A 321 -2.44 29.13 32.38
N THR A 322 -3.76 29.20 32.15
CA THR A 322 -4.45 28.22 31.30
C THR A 322 -3.92 28.22 29.86
N PHE A 323 -3.55 29.39 29.34
CA PHE A 323 -3.00 29.51 27.98
C PHE A 323 -1.60 28.89 27.89
N ILE A 324 -0.75 29.07 28.90
CA ILE A 324 0.56 28.41 28.96
C ILE A 324 0.40 26.89 28.99
N VAL A 325 -0.48 26.38 29.85
CA VAL A 325 -0.74 24.94 29.98
C VAL A 325 -1.22 24.36 28.65
N LEU A 326 -2.16 25.01 27.98
CA LEU A 326 -2.69 24.54 26.72
C LEU A 326 -1.64 24.59 25.59
N SER A 327 -0.78 25.62 25.56
CA SER A 327 0.36 25.67 24.62
C SER A 327 1.40 24.57 24.90
N ALA A 328 1.64 24.22 26.17
CA ALA A 328 2.55 23.13 26.51
C ALA A 328 1.99 21.76 26.09
N ILE A 329 0.68 21.54 26.26
CA ILE A 329 -0.02 20.34 25.79
C ILE A 329 0.07 20.22 24.27
N TYR A 330 -0.17 21.31 23.52
CA TYR A 330 0.02 21.33 22.07
C TYR A 330 1.41 20.84 21.67
N VAL A 331 2.48 21.38 22.27
CA VAL A 331 3.85 20.98 21.98
C VAL A 331 4.08 19.49 22.33
N ALA A 332 3.56 19.02 23.46
CA ALA A 332 3.66 17.62 23.86
C ALA A 332 3.00 16.69 22.84
N ILE A 333 1.78 17.01 22.38
CA ILE A 333 1.07 16.24 21.34
C ILE A 333 1.89 16.19 20.04
N GLN A 334 2.49 17.31 19.64
CA GLN A 334 3.33 17.36 18.43
C GLN A 334 4.59 16.51 18.56
N ILE A 335 5.26 16.55 19.71
CA ILE A 335 6.43 15.69 19.99
C ILE A 335 6.02 14.21 19.95
N THR A 336 4.92 13.85 20.61
CA THR A 336 4.39 12.48 20.59
C THR A 336 4.03 12.03 19.17
N SER A 337 3.45 12.91 18.35
CA SER A 337 3.15 12.65 16.94
C SER A 337 4.41 12.34 16.13
N ILE A 338 5.46 13.17 16.26
CA ILE A 338 6.76 12.95 15.59
C ILE A 338 7.40 11.64 16.07
N TRP A 339 7.35 11.37 17.38
CA TRP A 339 7.90 10.14 17.96
C TRP A 339 7.19 8.89 17.45
N LEU A 340 5.85 8.88 17.41
CA LEU A 340 5.06 7.78 16.84
C LEU A 340 5.37 7.59 15.34
N ALA A 341 5.44 8.67 14.57
CA ALA A 341 5.85 8.61 13.17
C ALA A 341 7.29 8.05 13.00
N SER A 342 8.18 8.37 13.93
CA SER A 342 9.55 7.83 13.96
C SER A 342 9.61 6.35 14.30
N ILE A 343 8.69 5.79 15.09
CA ILE A 343 8.64 4.35 15.40
C ILE A 343 8.10 3.53 14.22
N PHE A 344 7.06 4.04 13.56
CA PHE A 344 6.36 3.29 12.51
C PHE A 344 6.87 3.59 11.09
N GLY A 345 7.72 4.61 10.91
CA GLY A 345 8.32 4.92 9.62
C GLY A 345 9.35 3.87 9.18
N PHE A 346 9.52 3.67 7.87
CA PHE A 346 10.64 2.92 7.32
C PHE A 346 11.66 3.88 6.72
N ALA A 347 12.96 3.59 6.88
CA ALA A 347 14.03 4.41 6.31
C ALA A 347 14.63 3.80 5.03
N GLY A 348 14.59 2.47 4.88
CA GLY A 348 15.13 1.80 3.70
C GLY A 348 14.25 2.00 2.46
N ILE A 349 14.89 1.96 1.29
CA ILE A 349 14.26 2.24 -0.01
C ILE A 349 13.13 1.23 -0.29
N GLU A 350 13.37 -0.06 -0.05
CA GLU A 350 12.41 -1.14 -0.28
C GLU A 350 11.90 -1.79 1.02
N SER A 351 12.18 -1.19 2.18
CA SER A 351 11.81 -1.75 3.49
C SER A 351 10.31 -1.96 3.65
N LYS A 352 9.49 -1.01 3.17
CA LYS A 352 8.02 -1.16 3.20
C LYS A 352 7.56 -2.36 2.37
N THR A 353 8.12 -2.53 1.18
CA THR A 353 7.82 -3.67 0.29
C THR A 353 8.24 -4.98 0.94
N ALA A 354 9.46 -5.07 1.47
CA ALA A 354 9.96 -6.25 2.17
C ALA A 354 9.08 -6.63 3.39
N TRP A 355 8.61 -5.62 4.14
CA TRP A 355 7.69 -5.83 5.25
C TRP A 355 6.33 -6.37 4.80
N GLN A 356 5.77 -5.86 3.69
CA GLN A 356 4.50 -6.34 3.15
C GLN A 356 4.53 -7.83 2.76
N TYR A 357 5.68 -8.34 2.33
CA TYR A 357 5.86 -9.76 2.02
C TYR A 357 6.09 -10.64 3.25
N THR A 358 6.75 -10.10 4.29
CA THR A 358 7.19 -10.89 5.46
C THR A 358 6.23 -10.86 6.64
N HIS A 359 5.50 -9.77 6.88
CA HIS A 359 4.73 -9.57 8.13
C HIS A 359 3.63 -10.60 8.42
N LYS A 360 3.13 -11.32 7.40
CA LYS A 360 2.02 -12.28 7.56
C LYS A 360 2.48 -13.66 8.04
N PHE A 361 3.76 -13.99 7.89
CA PHE A 361 4.28 -15.32 8.15
C PHE A 361 5.55 -15.22 9.00
N PRO A 362 5.73 -16.10 10.01
CA PRO A 362 6.91 -16.06 10.86
C PRO A 362 8.18 -16.57 10.17
N SER A 363 8.06 -17.42 9.15
CA SER A 363 9.18 -18.02 8.41
C SER A 363 8.79 -18.36 6.97
N SER A 364 9.78 -18.59 6.12
CA SER A 364 9.59 -19.08 4.75
C SER A 364 8.91 -20.43 4.72
N GLN A 365 9.27 -21.34 5.62
CA GLN A 365 8.60 -22.64 5.75
C GLN A 365 7.12 -22.50 6.10
N ALA A 366 6.74 -21.54 6.95
CA ALA A 366 5.34 -21.28 7.26
C ALA A 366 4.56 -20.75 6.03
N LEU A 367 5.21 -19.92 5.20
CA LEU A 367 4.67 -19.47 3.92
C LEU A 367 4.50 -20.66 2.95
N GLU A 368 5.51 -21.52 2.82
CA GLU A 368 5.44 -22.73 1.99
C GLU A 368 4.32 -23.67 2.43
N ASN A 369 4.24 -23.97 3.72
CA ASN A 369 3.19 -24.81 4.29
C ASN A 369 1.80 -24.22 4.03
N TRP A 370 1.64 -22.90 4.16
CA TRP A 370 0.39 -22.21 3.85
C TRP A 370 0.05 -22.31 2.35
N MET A 371 1.04 -22.11 1.47
CA MET A 371 0.86 -22.25 0.02
C MET A 371 0.47 -23.67 -0.36
N GLN A 372 1.16 -24.66 0.20
CA GLN A 372 0.92 -26.07 -0.05
C GLN A 372 -0.47 -26.48 0.44
N SER A 373 -0.85 -26.06 1.64
CA SER A 373 -2.22 -26.26 2.18
C SER A 373 -3.28 -25.67 1.25
N ARG A 374 -3.05 -24.45 0.73
CA ARG A 374 -4.00 -23.79 -0.16
C ARG A 374 -4.07 -24.45 -1.54
N ARG A 375 -2.94 -24.94 -2.05
CA ARG A 375 -2.87 -25.72 -3.30
C ARG A 375 -3.61 -27.05 -3.17
N VAL A 376 -3.45 -27.77 -2.06
CA VAL A 376 -4.17 -29.01 -1.75
C VAL A 376 -5.68 -28.76 -1.64
N GLU A 377 -6.10 -27.67 -1.01
CA GLU A 377 -7.51 -27.28 -0.95
C GLU A 377 -8.09 -27.01 -2.35
N ILE A 378 -7.35 -26.30 -3.21
CA ILE A 378 -7.79 -26.05 -4.60
C ILE A 378 -7.85 -27.35 -5.40
N ALA A 379 -6.85 -28.23 -5.26
CA ALA A 379 -6.79 -29.51 -5.93
C ALA A 379 -7.95 -30.42 -5.52
N SER A 380 -8.22 -30.55 -4.22
CA SER A 380 -9.36 -31.34 -3.71
C SER A 380 -10.71 -30.80 -4.16
N HIS A 381 -10.87 -29.47 -4.25
CA HIS A 381 -12.07 -28.88 -4.84
C HIS A 381 -12.20 -29.20 -6.33
N ALA A 382 -11.10 -29.18 -7.09
CA ALA A 382 -11.09 -29.55 -8.49
C ALA A 382 -11.46 -31.03 -8.68
N ASP A 383 -10.85 -31.93 -7.92
CA ASP A 383 -11.13 -33.38 -7.94
C ASP A 383 -12.59 -33.68 -7.59
N HIS A 384 -13.16 -33.01 -6.59
CA HIS A 384 -14.58 -33.18 -6.26
C HIS A 384 -15.50 -32.82 -7.42
N LYS A 385 -15.21 -31.73 -8.15
CA LYS A 385 -16.01 -31.33 -9.31
C LYS A 385 -15.74 -32.22 -10.51
N LEU A 386 -14.51 -32.68 -10.69
CA LEU A 386 -14.11 -33.59 -11.74
C LEU A 386 -14.80 -34.95 -11.56
N ASN A 387 -14.80 -35.51 -10.35
CA ASN A 387 -15.54 -36.74 -10.03
C ASN A 387 -17.03 -36.60 -10.31
N LYS A 388 -17.64 -35.46 -9.97
CA LYS A 388 -19.05 -35.18 -10.32
C LYS A 388 -19.29 -35.13 -11.83
N LEU A 389 -18.36 -34.57 -12.60
CA LEU A 389 -18.43 -34.54 -14.06
C LEU A 389 -18.28 -35.95 -14.63
N GLN A 390 -17.28 -36.71 -14.18
CA GLN A 390 -17.01 -38.09 -14.60
C GLN A 390 -18.19 -39.02 -14.30
N LEU A 391 -18.83 -38.91 -13.13
CA LEU A 391 -20.05 -39.66 -12.80
C LEU A 391 -21.20 -39.36 -13.78
N LYS A 392 -21.35 -38.10 -14.20
CA LYS A 392 -22.36 -37.73 -15.22
C LYS A 392 -22.00 -38.22 -16.62
N LEU A 393 -20.71 -38.22 -16.96
CA LEU A 393 -20.23 -38.69 -18.27
C LEU A 393 -20.27 -40.22 -18.38
N ALA A 394 -20.03 -40.95 -17.29
CA ALA A 394 -20.08 -42.41 -17.26
C ALA A 394 -21.48 -42.96 -17.61
N GLY A 395 -22.54 -42.19 -17.34
CA GLY A 395 -23.91 -42.53 -17.73
C GLY A 395 -24.23 -42.33 -19.22
N ARG A 396 -23.29 -41.85 -20.05
CA ARG A 396 -23.52 -41.64 -21.50
C ARG A 396 -23.10 -42.86 -22.32
N SER A 397 -23.94 -43.23 -23.27
CA SER A 397 -23.58 -44.16 -24.35
C SER A 397 -22.87 -43.40 -25.48
N THR A 398 -21.73 -43.90 -25.96
CA THR A 398 -21.03 -43.38 -27.13
C THR A 398 -20.91 -44.47 -28.20
N THR A 399 -20.81 -44.08 -29.46
CA THR A 399 -20.64 -45.00 -30.60
C THR A 399 -19.19 -45.09 -31.08
N ASN A 400 -18.27 -44.34 -30.45
CA ASN A 400 -16.86 -44.28 -30.82
C ASN A 400 -16.00 -45.02 -29.77
N ALA A 401 -15.20 -46.00 -30.23
CA ALA A 401 -14.35 -46.82 -29.38
C ALA A 401 -13.33 -46.00 -28.56
N GLN A 402 -12.73 -44.95 -29.14
CA GLN A 402 -11.78 -44.09 -28.41
C GLN A 402 -12.46 -43.30 -27.28
N GLN A 403 -13.68 -42.84 -27.55
CA GLN A 403 -14.51 -42.15 -26.56
C GLN A 403 -14.96 -43.09 -25.45
N GLN A 404 -15.30 -44.33 -25.78
CA GLN A 404 -15.65 -45.38 -24.82
C GLN A 404 -14.47 -45.68 -23.89
N VAL A 405 -13.27 -45.85 -24.45
CA VAL A 405 -12.03 -46.07 -23.69
C VAL A 405 -11.74 -44.89 -22.76
N ALA A 406 -11.91 -43.66 -23.24
CA ALA A 406 -11.81 -42.48 -22.40
C ALA A 406 -12.85 -42.50 -21.26
N LEU A 407 -14.11 -42.84 -21.49
CA LEU A 407 -15.09 -42.90 -20.39
C LEU A 407 -14.73 -43.98 -19.35
N THR A 408 -14.26 -45.14 -19.76
CA THR A 408 -13.86 -46.23 -18.84
C THR A 408 -12.59 -45.95 -18.04
N SER A 409 -11.68 -45.12 -18.57
CA SER A 409 -10.40 -44.77 -17.90
C SER A 409 -10.52 -43.60 -16.92
N ALA A 410 -11.73 -43.10 -16.64
CA ALA A 410 -11.98 -41.92 -15.79
C ALA A 410 -11.33 -41.98 -14.40
N HIS A 411 -11.27 -43.16 -13.77
CA HIS A 411 -10.70 -43.34 -12.42
C HIS A 411 -9.23 -42.92 -12.27
N ASN A 412 -8.45 -42.89 -13.36
CA ASN A 412 -7.03 -42.53 -13.34
C ASN A 412 -6.83 -41.03 -13.62
N ARG A 413 -7.92 -40.28 -13.84
CA ARG A 413 -7.90 -38.87 -14.19
C ARG A 413 -8.25 -38.03 -12.97
N ASN A 414 -7.22 -37.57 -12.27
CA ASN A 414 -7.34 -36.58 -11.20
C ASN A 414 -6.67 -35.26 -11.60
N PHE A 415 -6.87 -34.22 -10.80
CA PHE A 415 -6.27 -32.91 -11.00
C PHE A 415 -4.74 -32.96 -10.93
N GLU A 416 -4.16 -33.86 -10.15
CA GLU A 416 -2.70 -34.04 -10.10
C GLU A 416 -2.13 -34.55 -11.44
N THR A 417 -2.82 -35.48 -12.10
CA THR A 417 -2.49 -35.97 -13.45
C THR A 417 -2.64 -34.87 -14.49
N TYR A 418 -3.59 -33.94 -14.30
CA TYR A 418 -3.68 -32.73 -15.12
C TYR A 418 -2.49 -31.80 -14.92
N LEU A 419 -2.06 -31.59 -13.67
CA LEU A 419 -0.92 -30.74 -13.34
C LEU A 419 0.38 -31.28 -13.93
N SER A 420 0.63 -32.59 -13.75
CA SER A 420 1.82 -33.24 -14.31
C SER A 420 1.85 -33.14 -15.84
N ARG A 421 0.69 -33.23 -16.50
CA ARG A 421 0.56 -33.01 -17.94
C ARG A 421 0.82 -31.57 -18.37
N LYS A 422 0.32 -30.57 -17.64
CA LYS A 422 0.61 -29.15 -17.95
C LYS A 422 2.09 -28.82 -17.77
N GLN A 423 2.79 -29.53 -16.87
CA GLN A 423 4.22 -29.38 -16.64
C GLN A 423 5.07 -30.16 -17.66
N ALA A 424 4.59 -31.31 -18.12
CA ALA A 424 5.17 -32.05 -19.22
C ALA A 424 4.86 -31.32 -20.54
N LYS A 425 5.83 -30.57 -21.09
CA LYS A 425 5.74 -30.08 -22.47
C LYS A 425 5.34 -31.23 -23.40
N PRO A 426 4.49 -31.01 -24.42
CA PRO A 426 4.00 -32.08 -25.27
C PRO A 426 5.19 -32.75 -25.97
N ALA A 427 5.43 -34.03 -25.64
CA ALA A 427 6.23 -34.90 -26.48
C ALA A 427 5.44 -35.11 -27.78
N SER A 428 6.02 -34.71 -28.90
CA SER A 428 5.50 -34.93 -30.26
C SER A 428 5.07 -36.38 -30.43
N THR A 429 3.80 -36.56 -30.80
CA THR A 429 3.19 -37.86 -31.05
C THR A 429 3.55 -38.35 -32.44
N ASP A 430 4.72 -38.96 -32.61
CA ASP A 430 5.01 -39.81 -33.77
C ASP A 430 4.62 -41.25 -33.43
N ALA A 431 3.32 -41.54 -33.57
CA ALA A 431 2.78 -42.89 -33.50
C ALA A 431 1.97 -43.17 -34.76
N HIS A 432 2.65 -43.36 -35.88
CA HIS A 432 2.17 -44.16 -37.01
C HIS A 432 3.24 -45.21 -37.30
N GLY A 433 2.95 -46.46 -36.91
CA GLY A 433 3.82 -47.60 -37.16
C GLY A 433 3.91 -47.92 -38.64
N ASN A 434 5.12 -48.23 -39.11
CA ASN A 434 5.34 -49.05 -40.29
C ASN A 434 6.53 -49.99 -40.04
N PRO A 435 6.49 -51.23 -40.56
CA PRO A 435 7.31 -52.33 -40.06
C PRO A 435 8.77 -52.29 -40.54
N LEU A 436 9.61 -52.87 -39.68
CA LEU A 436 11.06 -53.09 -39.80
C LEU A 436 11.49 -53.62 -41.18
N ARG A 437 12.53 -53.00 -41.76
CA ARG A 437 13.40 -53.64 -42.76
C ARG A 437 14.87 -53.52 -42.31
N PRO A 438 15.69 -54.58 -42.47
CA PRO A 438 16.97 -54.70 -41.78
C PRO A 438 18.09 -53.83 -42.36
N SER A 439 18.99 -53.48 -41.45
CA SER A 439 20.23 -52.72 -41.55
C SER A 439 21.27 -53.22 -42.57
N ALA A 440 21.92 -52.26 -43.24
CA ALA A 440 23.30 -52.37 -43.73
C ALA A 440 24.07 -51.06 -43.42
N PRO A 441 25.40 -51.11 -43.24
CA PRO A 441 26.11 -50.34 -42.22
C PRO A 441 26.66 -48.97 -42.68
N ALA A 442 26.90 -48.13 -41.66
CA ALA A 442 27.46 -46.78 -41.72
C ALA A 442 28.91 -46.70 -42.22
N PRO A 443 29.34 -45.50 -42.65
CA PRO A 443 30.62 -44.95 -42.25
C PRO A 443 30.43 -43.81 -41.24
N ALA A 444 31.22 -43.88 -40.18
CA ALA A 444 31.36 -42.88 -39.13
C ALA A 444 32.13 -41.65 -39.64
N ALA A 445 31.74 -40.45 -39.19
CA ALA A 445 32.48 -39.67 -38.19
C ALA A 445 32.04 -38.20 -38.19
N ASN A 446 31.63 -37.73 -37.00
CA ASN A 446 31.88 -36.42 -36.37
C ASN A 446 31.54 -35.14 -37.20
N ASP A 447 30.74 -34.16 -36.76
CA ASP A 447 30.76 -33.49 -35.46
C ASP A 447 29.69 -32.33 -35.42
N VAL A 448 29.24 -32.01 -34.20
CA VAL A 448 28.49 -30.81 -33.69
C VAL A 448 27.03 -30.56 -34.13
N PRO A 449 26.04 -30.61 -33.21
CA PRO A 449 24.75 -29.95 -33.39
C PRO A 449 24.90 -28.44 -33.12
N LEU A 450 24.70 -27.60 -34.14
CA LEU A 450 24.63 -26.15 -33.97
C LEU A 450 23.36 -25.80 -33.19
N ALA A 451 23.55 -25.18 -32.03
CA ALA A 451 22.49 -24.71 -31.15
C ALA A 451 21.53 -23.76 -31.89
N THR A 452 20.22 -23.97 -31.69
CA THR A 452 19.19 -22.97 -31.98
C THR A 452 19.40 -21.75 -31.07
N ALA A 453 20.23 -20.81 -31.54
CA ALA A 453 20.50 -19.56 -30.85
C ALA A 453 19.26 -18.65 -30.91
N ASN A 454 18.86 -18.15 -29.75
CA ASN A 454 17.66 -17.36 -29.50
C ASN A 454 17.60 -16.08 -30.39
N LEU A 455 16.78 -16.11 -31.46
CA LEU A 455 16.63 -15.01 -32.43
C LEU A 455 15.97 -13.75 -31.84
N ASP A 456 15.32 -13.86 -30.68
CA ASP A 456 14.55 -12.75 -30.08
C ASP A 456 15.43 -11.55 -29.71
N ALA A 457 16.72 -11.78 -29.40
CA ALA A 457 17.68 -10.70 -29.12
C ALA A 457 18.00 -9.83 -30.36
N LEU A 458 17.76 -10.34 -31.58
CA LEU A 458 18.01 -9.62 -32.84
C LEU A 458 16.74 -8.97 -33.41
N ARG A 459 15.55 -9.38 -32.96
CA ARG A 459 14.27 -8.79 -33.38
C ARG A 459 14.15 -7.30 -33.01
N GLY A 460 14.80 -6.88 -31.93
CA GLY A 460 14.89 -5.48 -31.50
C GLY A 460 15.94 -4.63 -32.24
N LYS A 461 16.70 -5.20 -33.18
CA LYS A 461 17.66 -4.47 -34.01
C LYS A 461 17.15 -4.40 -35.45
N ASP A 462 17.30 -3.24 -36.06
CA ASP A 462 16.89 -2.99 -37.43
C ASP A 462 17.86 -3.64 -38.42
N LEU A 463 17.48 -4.80 -38.95
CA LEU A 463 18.30 -5.61 -39.84
C LEU A 463 18.24 -5.13 -41.30
N THR A 464 17.29 -4.24 -41.64
CA THR A 464 17.12 -3.77 -43.02
C THR A 464 18.28 -2.91 -43.51
N LEU A 465 19.07 -2.36 -42.58
CA LEU A 465 20.23 -1.49 -42.82
C LEU A 465 21.52 -2.25 -43.18
N TYR A 466 21.56 -3.56 -43.02
CA TYR A 466 22.75 -4.38 -43.31
C TYR A 466 22.67 -5.02 -44.69
N SER A 467 23.79 -5.08 -45.41
CA SER A 467 23.89 -5.83 -46.66
C SER A 467 23.98 -7.34 -46.41
N ASP A 468 23.75 -8.17 -47.44
CA ASP A 468 23.78 -9.63 -47.30
C ASP A 468 25.16 -10.16 -46.87
N GLU A 469 26.23 -9.49 -47.29
CA GLU A 469 27.60 -9.79 -46.84
C GLU A 469 27.83 -9.47 -45.35
N GLN A 470 27.21 -8.39 -44.87
CA GLN A 470 27.24 -8.01 -43.45
C GLN A 470 26.41 -8.96 -42.60
N LEU A 471 25.25 -9.42 -43.09
CA LEU A 471 24.43 -10.42 -42.43
C LEU A 471 25.14 -11.77 -42.35
N ALA A 472 25.89 -12.17 -43.38
CA ALA A 472 26.73 -13.37 -43.35
C ALA A 472 27.88 -13.26 -42.33
N THR A 473 28.39 -12.06 -42.09
CA THR A 473 29.38 -11.81 -41.05
C THR A 473 28.77 -11.89 -39.65
N ILE A 474 27.56 -11.33 -39.47
CA ILE A 474 26.81 -11.40 -38.22
C ILE A 474 26.37 -12.84 -37.91
N SER A 475 25.98 -13.61 -38.93
CA SER A 475 25.59 -15.02 -38.78
C SER A 475 26.75 -15.86 -38.25
N ARG A 476 27.96 -15.67 -38.80
CA ARG A 476 29.19 -16.34 -38.33
C ARG A 476 29.62 -15.86 -36.95
N ALA A 477 29.53 -14.57 -36.67
CA ALA A 477 29.97 -14.00 -35.39
C ALA A 477 29.06 -14.37 -34.21
N LYS A 478 27.75 -14.54 -34.46
CA LYS A 478 26.76 -14.79 -33.41
C LYS A 478 26.16 -16.20 -33.43
N GLY A 479 26.57 -17.04 -34.37
CA GLY A 479 26.11 -18.43 -34.47
C GLY A 479 24.64 -18.59 -34.86
N HIS A 480 24.06 -17.61 -35.57
CA HIS A 480 22.71 -17.72 -36.13
C HIS A 480 22.77 -18.27 -37.55
N ALA A 481 21.74 -19.02 -37.97
CA ALA A 481 21.63 -19.43 -39.36
C ALA A 481 21.37 -18.21 -40.25
N LEU A 482 22.08 -18.12 -41.38
CA LEU A 482 21.99 -16.99 -42.31
C LEU A 482 20.57 -16.83 -42.86
N GLY A 483 19.88 -17.95 -43.12
CA GLY A 483 18.48 -17.96 -43.57
C GLY A 483 17.52 -17.33 -42.56
N ASP A 484 17.74 -17.51 -41.25
CA ASP A 484 16.88 -16.95 -40.21
C ASP A 484 17.03 -15.43 -40.11
N LEU A 485 18.25 -14.91 -40.30
CA LEU A 485 18.51 -13.47 -40.32
C LEU A 485 17.88 -12.78 -41.54
N GLN A 486 17.90 -13.46 -42.69
CA GLN A 486 17.26 -12.99 -43.92
C GLN A 486 15.73 -12.99 -43.79
N ALA A 487 15.15 -14.03 -43.18
CA ALA A 487 13.72 -14.09 -42.91
C ALA A 487 13.27 -12.96 -41.95
N LEU A 488 14.05 -12.71 -40.89
CA LEU A 488 13.76 -11.64 -39.93
C LEU A 488 13.89 -10.25 -40.58
N ARG A 489 14.88 -10.05 -41.47
CA ARG A 489 15.00 -8.81 -42.25
C ARG A 489 13.80 -8.59 -43.18
N ALA A 490 13.31 -9.64 -43.83
CA ALA A 490 12.14 -9.55 -44.69
C ALA A 490 10.87 -9.20 -43.90
N GLU A 491 10.70 -9.77 -42.70
CA GLU A 491 9.60 -9.42 -41.78
C GLU A 491 9.65 -7.94 -41.36
N GLN A 492 10.83 -7.43 -41.01
CA GLN A 492 11.01 -6.02 -40.62
C GLN A 492 10.80 -5.04 -41.79
N GLN A 493 11.23 -5.41 -43.00
CA GLN A 493 10.99 -4.59 -44.19
C GLN A 493 9.49 -4.50 -44.48
N LEU A 494 8.77 -5.63 -44.37
CA LEU A 494 7.33 -5.68 -44.58
C LEU A 494 6.58 -4.82 -43.55
N LEU A 495 6.97 -4.85 -42.28
CA LEU A 495 6.42 -3.98 -41.23
C LEU A 495 6.64 -2.48 -41.53
N LYS A 496 7.84 -2.11 -41.99
CA LYS A 496 8.14 -0.72 -42.38
C LYS A 496 7.35 -0.25 -43.59
N ASP A 497 7.17 -1.14 -44.58
CA ASP A 497 6.39 -0.83 -45.78
C ASP A 497 4.90 -0.66 -45.44
N PHE A 498 4.39 -1.39 -44.43
CA PHE A 498 3.05 -1.18 -43.86
C PHE A 498 2.91 0.15 -43.12
N ASP A 499 3.89 0.52 -42.28
CA ASP A 499 3.86 1.80 -41.55
C ASP A 499 4.00 3.01 -42.49
N ALA A 500 4.73 2.87 -43.61
CA ALA A 500 4.93 3.93 -44.60
C ALA A 500 3.72 4.15 -45.53
N THR A 501 2.81 3.17 -45.65
CA THR A 501 1.63 3.25 -46.53
C THR A 501 0.35 3.71 -45.83
N GLY A 502 0.40 4.03 -44.53
CA GLY A 502 -0.61 4.81 -43.81
C GLY A 502 -2.06 4.36 -44.03
N ALA A 503 -2.45 3.24 -43.40
CA ALA A 503 -3.85 2.88 -43.22
C ALA A 503 -4.43 3.50 -41.95
#